data_AF-A0AAD8ZXZ0-F1
#
_entry.id   AF-A0AAD8ZXZ0-F1
#
_cell.length_a   1.000
_cell.length_b   1.000
_cell.length_c   1.000
_cell.angle_alpha   90.00
_cell.angle_beta   90.00
_cell.angle_gamma   90.00
#
_symmetry.space_group_name_H-M   'P 1'
#
loop_
_entity.id
_entity.type
_entity.pdbx_description
1 polymer ?
#
loop_
_entity_poly.entity_id
_entity_poly.type
_entity_poly.pdbx_seq_one_letter_code
_entity_poly.pdbx_strand_id
1 'polypeptide(L)'
;HVCGIKGFGEQSQVVLEVDFWQPSSASLICEDSSVDVHVGHRRTRTLKTQLQQAFIHYEVLISNLQKEMEKQTHSWSSRKRRSELQYNYEVYHPLGEIQRWMFEMNRTYPHLVDLFSIGRSYEGRPLYVLQLGNRSRHYRKAMWIDCGVHAREWISPAFCQWFVREDRFWRKTRSKNAKYHCRGVDANRNWKVKWCDEGASRHPCDDTYCGPFPESEPEVRAAARFLRKNRKRLQAYISIHAYAQMLLYPYSYKYATIPNFNCVETAAQNAVTALYSAHGVRYRYGPASTTLYMSSGSSIDWAYRHGVPYAFAFELRDTGHYGFLLPEALITPTCTETMRAVRSIALGLLRKCTS
;
A
#
# COMPACT_ATOMS: atom_id res chain seq x y z
N HIS A 1 -23.10 -2.28 8.10
CA HIS A 1 -24.28 -2.83 7.40
C HIS A 1 -23.83 -4.05 6.61
N VAL A 2 -24.69 -5.04 6.36
CA VAL A 2 -24.35 -6.18 5.50
C VAL A 2 -24.87 -5.85 4.10
N CYS A 3 -23.97 -5.47 3.17
CA CYS A 3 -24.34 -5.40 1.76
C CYS A 3 -24.51 -6.82 1.24
N GLY A 4 -25.59 -7.05 0.50
CA GLY A 4 -25.92 -8.34 -0.09
C GLY A 4 -27.05 -8.16 -1.08
N ILE A 5 -26.71 -8.14 -2.37
CA ILE A 5 -27.66 -7.91 -3.46
C ILE A 5 -28.58 -9.15 -3.56
N LYS A 6 -29.77 -9.04 -2.97
CA LYS A 6 -30.81 -10.07 -3.03
C LYS A 6 -31.65 -9.89 -4.29
N GLY A 7 -31.28 -10.59 -5.35
CA GLY A 7 -32.18 -10.90 -6.45
C GLY A 7 -31.62 -10.68 -7.85
N PHE A 8 -31.26 -11.79 -8.49
CA PHE A 8 -31.75 -12.07 -9.84
C PHE A 8 -32.37 -13.47 -9.81
N GLY A 9 -33.57 -13.61 -10.36
CA GLY A 9 -34.29 -14.89 -10.42
C GLY A 9 -33.72 -15.82 -11.48
N GLU A 10 -34.11 -17.10 -11.43
CA GLU A 10 -33.66 -18.13 -12.37
C GLU A 10 -34.22 -17.90 -13.79
N GLN A 11 -33.51 -17.07 -14.56
CA GLN A 11 -33.53 -17.09 -16.02
C GLN A 11 -32.09 -17.28 -16.51
N SER A 12 -31.93 -18.06 -17.57
CA SER A 12 -30.63 -18.45 -18.13
C SER A 12 -29.95 -17.29 -18.88
N GLN A 13 -29.59 -16.23 -18.15
CA GLN A 13 -28.75 -15.16 -18.66
C GLN A 13 -27.31 -15.65 -18.81
N VAL A 14 -26.65 -15.23 -19.90
CA VAL A 14 -25.21 -15.46 -20.07
C VAL A 14 -24.46 -14.61 -19.06
N VAL A 15 -23.97 -15.23 -18.00
CA VAL A 15 -23.19 -14.58 -16.93
C VAL A 15 -21.93 -13.97 -17.54
N LEU A 16 -21.85 -12.64 -17.56
CA LEU A 16 -20.72 -11.93 -18.14
C LEU A 16 -19.61 -11.78 -17.09
N GLU A 17 -18.61 -12.66 -17.15
CA GLU A 17 -17.38 -12.56 -16.38
C GLU A 17 -16.64 -11.24 -16.68
N VAL A 18 -16.28 -10.51 -15.62
CA VAL A 18 -15.55 -9.23 -15.65
C VAL A 18 -14.44 -9.23 -14.59
N ASP A 19 -13.37 -8.48 -14.84
CA ASP A 19 -12.25 -8.26 -13.92
C ASP A 19 -12.60 -7.08 -13.00
N PHE A 20 -12.78 -7.35 -11.71
CA PHE A 20 -13.16 -6.35 -10.71
C PHE A 20 -11.95 -5.54 -10.26
N TRP A 21 -12.00 -4.23 -10.46
CA TRP A 21 -10.95 -3.30 -10.05
C TRP A 21 -11.29 -2.65 -8.70
N GLN A 22 -12.50 -2.12 -8.55
CA GLN A 22 -13.01 -1.59 -7.28
C GLN A 22 -14.55 -1.71 -7.21
N PRO A 23 -15.14 -2.30 -6.15
CA PRO A 23 -14.49 -3.15 -5.14
C PRO A 23 -13.92 -4.43 -5.78
N SER A 24 -13.18 -5.23 -5.01
CA SER A 24 -12.47 -6.41 -5.54
C SER A 24 -13.39 -7.60 -5.90
N SER A 25 -14.68 -7.58 -5.59
CA SER A 25 -15.61 -8.63 -6.01
C SER A 25 -17.05 -8.15 -6.08
N ALA A 26 -17.87 -8.87 -6.86
CA ALA A 26 -19.31 -8.60 -6.97
C ALA A 26 -20.06 -8.68 -5.62
N SER A 27 -19.58 -9.50 -4.68
CA SER A 27 -20.14 -9.64 -3.33
C SER A 27 -19.91 -8.44 -2.41
N LEU A 28 -19.04 -7.50 -2.82
CA LEU A 28 -18.71 -6.28 -2.08
C LEU A 28 -19.40 -5.02 -2.64
N ILE A 29 -20.19 -5.15 -3.72
CA ILE A 29 -20.98 -4.05 -4.27
C ILE A 29 -22.08 -3.67 -3.28
N CYS A 30 -22.18 -2.37 -2.97
CA CYS A 30 -23.27 -1.78 -2.20
C CYS A 30 -24.12 -0.85 -3.11
N GLU A 31 -25.35 -0.58 -2.69
CA GLU A 31 -26.19 0.46 -3.28
C GLU A 31 -25.48 1.84 -3.20
N ASP A 32 -25.74 2.71 -4.18
CA ASP A 32 -25.06 4.02 -4.37
C ASP A 32 -23.52 4.01 -4.46
N SER A 33 -22.88 2.84 -4.66
CA SER A 33 -21.42 2.74 -4.83
C SER A 33 -20.99 2.67 -6.30
N SER A 34 -19.86 3.33 -6.62
CA SER A 34 -19.19 3.24 -7.93
C SER A 34 -18.47 1.91 -8.08
N VAL A 35 -18.59 1.27 -9.24
CA VAL A 35 -17.99 -0.03 -9.54
C VAL A 35 -17.11 0.06 -10.80
N ASP A 36 -15.80 -0.08 -10.60
CA ASP A 36 -14.79 -0.12 -11.66
C ASP A 36 -14.56 -1.57 -12.10
N VAL A 37 -14.81 -1.86 -13.38
CA VAL A 37 -14.56 -3.19 -14.00
C VAL A 37 -13.82 -3.07 -15.32
N HIS A 38 -12.86 -3.99 -15.51
CA HIS A 38 -12.24 -4.25 -16.80
C HIS A 38 -12.99 -5.39 -17.52
N VAL A 39 -13.22 -5.20 -18.81
CA VAL A 39 -13.87 -6.19 -19.68
C VAL A 39 -13.08 -6.35 -20.98
N GLY A 40 -12.63 -7.57 -21.26
CA GLY A 40 -11.88 -7.89 -22.48
C GLY A 40 -12.65 -7.54 -23.75
N HIS A 41 -11.94 -7.03 -24.77
CA HIS A 41 -12.49 -6.36 -25.97
C HIS A 41 -13.72 -7.04 -26.62
N ARG A 42 -13.72 -8.38 -26.73
CA ARG A 42 -14.84 -9.15 -27.32
C ARG A 42 -16.15 -9.04 -26.51
N ARG A 43 -16.07 -8.80 -25.19
CA ARG A 43 -17.21 -8.68 -24.26
C ARG A 43 -17.69 -7.23 -24.07
N THR A 44 -16.90 -6.23 -24.47
CA THR A 44 -17.19 -4.79 -24.21
C THR A 44 -18.50 -4.29 -24.83
N ARG A 45 -18.89 -4.79 -26.02
CA ARG A 45 -20.18 -4.41 -26.66
C ARG A 45 -21.36 -4.98 -25.86
N THR A 46 -21.28 -6.25 -25.46
CA THR A 46 -22.30 -6.94 -24.67
C THR A 46 -22.53 -6.24 -23.33
N LEU A 47 -21.46 -5.93 -22.59
CA LEU A 47 -21.57 -5.22 -21.31
C LEU A 47 -22.28 -3.87 -21.47
N LYS A 48 -21.89 -3.05 -22.45
CA LYS A 48 -22.53 -1.75 -22.67
C LYS A 48 -24.02 -1.86 -22.98
N THR A 49 -24.43 -2.84 -23.78
CA THR A 49 -25.85 -3.10 -24.05
C THR A 49 -26.58 -3.59 -22.80
N GLN A 50 -26.00 -4.46 -21.99
CA GLN A 50 -26.60 -4.93 -20.73
C GLN A 50 -26.76 -3.78 -19.71
N LEU A 51 -25.74 -2.94 -19.53
CA LEU A 51 -25.81 -1.76 -18.65
C LEU A 51 -26.90 -0.78 -19.11
N GLN A 52 -27.00 -0.52 -20.42
CA GLN A 52 -28.06 0.33 -21.00
C GLN A 52 -29.45 -0.25 -20.80
N GLN A 53 -29.63 -1.55 -20.98
CA GLN A 53 -30.91 -2.25 -20.76
C GLN A 53 -31.33 -2.28 -19.28
N ALA A 54 -30.36 -2.32 -18.36
CA ALA A 54 -30.56 -2.25 -16.92
C ALA A 54 -30.66 -0.80 -16.38
N PHE A 55 -30.59 0.22 -17.24
CA PHE A 55 -30.53 1.64 -16.88
C PHE A 55 -29.37 2.03 -15.93
N ILE A 56 -28.30 1.24 -15.92
CA ILE A 56 -27.11 1.49 -15.10
C ILE A 56 -26.24 2.54 -15.81
N HIS A 57 -26.04 3.69 -15.15
CA HIS A 57 -25.13 4.73 -15.61
C HIS A 57 -23.68 4.25 -15.60
N TYR A 58 -22.92 4.53 -16.65
CA TYR A 58 -21.50 4.14 -16.75
C TYR A 58 -20.66 5.17 -17.52
N GLU A 59 -19.36 5.21 -17.20
CA GLU A 59 -18.34 5.95 -17.94
C GLU A 59 -17.34 4.96 -18.57
N VAL A 60 -16.54 5.40 -19.55
CA VAL A 60 -15.45 4.62 -20.14
C VAL A 60 -14.11 5.25 -19.73
N LEU A 61 -13.66 4.93 -18.52
CA LEU A 61 -12.45 5.48 -17.91
C LEU A 61 -11.21 5.24 -18.80
N ILE A 62 -11.01 4.01 -19.26
CA ILE A 62 -9.91 3.61 -20.15
C ILE A 62 -10.48 3.00 -21.44
N SER A 63 -10.31 3.69 -22.56
CA SER A 63 -10.86 3.27 -23.87
C SER A 63 -10.01 2.23 -24.61
N ASN A 64 -8.71 2.13 -24.31
CA ASN A 64 -7.79 1.13 -24.88
C ASN A 64 -6.69 0.76 -23.86
N LEU A 65 -6.97 -0.26 -23.04
CA LEU A 65 -6.06 -0.74 -21.99
C LEU A 65 -4.66 -1.11 -22.54
N GLN A 66 -4.61 -1.80 -23.69
CA GLN A 66 -3.37 -2.24 -24.34
C GLN A 66 -2.45 -1.05 -24.65
N LYS A 67 -3.00 0.04 -25.20
CA LYS A 67 -2.24 1.26 -25.51
C LYS A 67 -1.67 1.93 -24.25
N GLU A 68 -2.37 1.87 -23.13
CA GLU A 68 -1.89 2.46 -21.87
C GLU A 68 -0.81 1.59 -21.22
N MET A 69 -0.95 0.25 -21.25
CA MET A 69 0.10 -0.69 -20.86
C MET A 69 1.37 -0.52 -21.72
N GLU A 70 1.21 -0.33 -23.04
CA GLU A 70 2.31 -0.13 -23.96
C GLU A 70 3.13 1.13 -23.66
N LYS A 71 2.52 2.22 -23.18
CA LYS A 71 3.25 3.42 -22.74
C LYS A 71 4.21 3.11 -21.58
N GLN A 72 3.72 2.35 -20.59
CA GLN A 72 4.54 1.96 -19.43
C GLN A 72 5.70 1.04 -19.84
N THR A 73 5.46 0.08 -20.75
CA THR A 73 6.49 -0.89 -21.16
C THR A 73 7.47 -0.40 -22.22
N HIS A 74 7.12 0.59 -23.07
CA HIS A 74 8.08 1.22 -23.99
C HIS A 74 9.22 1.95 -23.25
N SER A 75 8.95 2.42 -22.03
CA SER A 75 9.97 2.94 -21.11
C SER A 75 11.07 1.90 -20.82
N TRP A 76 10.75 0.60 -20.81
CA TRP A 76 11.68 -0.50 -20.51
C TRP A 76 12.53 -0.88 -21.74
N SER A 77 11.92 -0.96 -22.93
CA SER A 77 12.61 -1.37 -24.16
C SER A 77 13.65 -0.34 -24.61
N SER A 78 13.36 0.95 -24.43
CA SER A 78 14.28 2.05 -24.72
C SER A 78 15.44 2.13 -23.71
N ARG A 79 15.21 1.84 -22.42
CA ARG A 79 16.24 1.79 -21.38
C ARG A 79 17.36 0.80 -21.69
N LYS A 80 17.05 -0.39 -22.21
CA LYS A 80 18.06 -1.41 -22.62
C LYS A 80 19.08 -0.93 -23.68
N ARG A 81 18.87 0.23 -24.33
CA ARG A 81 19.78 0.82 -25.33
C ARG A 81 20.67 1.95 -24.79
N ARG A 82 20.59 2.33 -23.51
CA ARG A 82 21.45 3.34 -22.87
C ARG A 82 22.18 2.72 -21.67
N SER A 83 23.42 3.14 -21.44
CA SER A 83 24.32 2.57 -20.42
C SER A 83 23.76 2.68 -19.00
N GLU A 84 23.96 1.63 -18.19
CA GLU A 84 23.37 1.39 -16.85
C GLU A 84 23.87 2.32 -15.72
N LEU A 85 24.21 3.58 -16.01
CA LEU A 85 24.95 4.46 -15.10
C LEU A 85 24.13 5.15 -14.00
N GLN A 86 22.80 5.10 -14.03
CA GLN A 86 21.97 5.63 -12.94
C GLN A 86 20.58 4.99 -12.85
N TYR A 87 20.17 4.61 -11.62
CA TYR A 87 18.81 4.13 -11.33
C TYR A 87 17.82 5.30 -11.34
N ASN A 88 16.70 5.17 -12.05
CA ASN A 88 15.73 6.24 -12.23
C ASN A 88 14.45 6.00 -11.41
N TYR A 89 14.30 6.71 -10.29
CA TYR A 89 13.16 6.57 -9.39
C TYR A 89 11.84 7.15 -9.93
N GLU A 90 11.83 7.70 -11.14
CA GLU A 90 10.66 8.37 -11.76
C GLU A 90 9.96 7.50 -12.81
N VAL A 91 10.28 6.20 -12.86
CA VAL A 91 9.78 5.22 -13.84
C VAL A 91 9.53 3.84 -13.20
N TYR A 92 8.74 2.99 -13.83
CA TYR A 92 8.51 1.62 -13.35
C TYR A 92 9.68 0.70 -13.71
N HIS A 93 9.94 -0.31 -12.87
CA HIS A 93 11.07 -1.25 -13.02
C HIS A 93 10.61 -2.71 -12.88
N PRO A 94 11.12 -3.63 -13.73
CA PRO A 94 10.90 -5.06 -13.55
C PRO A 94 11.66 -5.59 -12.32
N LEU A 95 11.17 -6.70 -11.73
CA LEU A 95 11.71 -7.29 -10.50
C LEU A 95 13.24 -7.49 -10.52
N GLY A 96 13.84 -7.86 -11.65
CA GLY A 96 15.29 -8.05 -11.79
C GLY A 96 16.10 -6.75 -11.68
N GLU A 97 15.56 -5.61 -12.12
CA GLU A 97 16.18 -4.29 -11.93
C GLU A 97 16.04 -3.85 -10.47
N ILE A 98 14.87 -4.04 -9.86
CA ILE A 98 14.64 -3.74 -8.43
C ILE A 98 15.60 -4.56 -7.56
N GLN A 99 15.72 -5.88 -7.79
CA GLN A 99 16.62 -6.73 -7.01
C GLN A 99 18.09 -6.30 -7.16
N ARG A 100 18.54 -5.94 -8.36
CA ARG A 100 19.90 -5.41 -8.58
C ARG A 100 20.13 -4.11 -7.82
N TRP A 101 19.17 -3.20 -7.86
CA TRP A 101 19.19 -1.96 -7.07
C TRP A 101 19.25 -2.22 -5.56
N MET A 102 18.52 -3.23 -5.03
CA MET A 102 18.63 -3.62 -3.61
C MET A 102 20.06 -4.04 -3.25
N PHE A 103 20.73 -4.82 -4.11
CA PHE A 103 22.14 -5.20 -3.92
C PHE A 103 23.08 -4.00 -3.99
N GLU A 104 22.87 -3.08 -4.93
CA GLU A 104 23.67 -1.86 -5.07
C GLU A 104 23.50 -0.92 -3.87
N MET A 105 22.28 -0.75 -3.37
CA MET A 105 22.00 0.04 -2.16
C MET A 105 22.71 -0.53 -0.92
N ASN A 106 22.76 -1.85 -0.77
CA ASN A 106 23.52 -2.52 0.28
C ASN A 106 25.03 -2.36 0.10
N ARG A 107 25.56 -2.67 -1.11
CA ARG A 107 26.99 -2.59 -1.45
C ARG A 107 27.56 -1.19 -1.24
N THR A 108 26.81 -0.17 -1.65
CA THR A 108 27.29 1.22 -1.60
C THR A 108 27.19 1.80 -0.19
N TYR A 109 26.27 1.30 0.65
CA TYR A 109 25.94 1.92 1.95
C TYR A 109 25.77 0.94 3.14
N PRO A 110 26.71 0.00 3.38
CA PRO A 110 26.56 -1.13 4.33
C PRO A 110 26.49 -0.73 5.83
N HIS A 111 26.68 0.56 6.15
CA HIS A 111 26.50 1.12 7.50
C HIS A 111 25.08 1.64 7.78
N LEU A 112 24.25 1.78 6.73
CA LEU A 112 22.89 2.35 6.79
C LEU A 112 21.83 1.46 6.16
N VAL A 113 22.23 0.58 5.23
CA VAL A 113 21.39 -0.39 4.55
C VAL A 113 21.92 -1.78 4.89
N ASP A 114 21.02 -2.72 5.16
CA ASP A 114 21.34 -4.13 5.39
C ASP A 114 20.35 -4.98 4.58
N LEU A 115 20.85 -5.78 3.64
CA LEU A 115 20.04 -6.62 2.75
C LEU A 115 20.13 -8.09 3.17
N PHE A 116 18.99 -8.68 3.48
CA PHE A 116 18.87 -10.11 3.77
C PHE A 116 17.58 -10.68 3.16
N SER A 117 17.51 -12.00 3.07
CA SER A 117 16.28 -12.70 2.67
C SER A 117 15.53 -13.25 3.89
N ILE A 118 14.21 -13.17 3.85
CA ILE A 118 13.31 -13.71 4.91
C ILE A 118 12.68 -15.06 4.53
N GLY A 119 12.79 -15.48 3.27
CA GLY A 119 12.17 -16.68 2.73
C GLY A 119 12.26 -16.74 1.20
N ARG A 120 11.49 -17.64 0.59
CA ARG A 120 11.32 -17.73 -0.87
C ARG A 120 9.84 -17.64 -1.23
N SER A 121 9.56 -17.15 -2.43
CA SER A 121 8.23 -17.17 -3.04
C SER A 121 7.79 -18.59 -3.38
N TYR A 122 6.54 -18.79 -3.81
CA TYR A 122 6.04 -20.06 -4.34
C TYR A 122 6.94 -20.57 -5.48
N GLU A 123 7.22 -19.73 -6.47
CA GLU A 123 8.18 -19.98 -7.57
C GLU A 123 9.67 -19.93 -7.13
N GLY A 124 9.96 -20.09 -5.84
CA GLY A 124 11.32 -20.22 -5.31
C GLY A 124 12.19 -18.96 -5.31
N ARG A 125 11.69 -17.79 -5.72
CA ARG A 125 12.48 -16.55 -5.80
C ARG A 125 12.75 -15.99 -4.40
N PRO A 126 13.95 -15.44 -4.12
CA PRO A 126 14.29 -14.93 -2.80
C PRO A 126 13.47 -13.68 -2.43
N LEU A 127 12.88 -13.70 -1.23
CA LEU A 127 12.12 -12.59 -0.66
C LEU A 127 13.09 -11.71 0.13
N TYR A 128 13.41 -10.53 -0.40
CA TYR A 128 14.42 -9.62 0.16
C TYR A 128 13.81 -8.52 1.02
N VAL A 129 14.54 -8.13 2.08
CA VAL A 129 14.23 -6.99 2.94
C VAL A 129 15.44 -6.07 3.02
N LEU A 130 15.20 -4.76 2.86
CA LEU A 130 16.18 -3.71 3.17
C LEU A 130 15.88 -3.16 4.58
N GLN A 131 16.70 -3.51 5.56
CA GLN A 131 16.64 -2.87 6.88
C GLN A 131 17.43 -1.55 6.84
N LEU A 132 16.72 -0.43 7.00
CA LEU A 132 17.34 0.90 7.07
C LEU A 132 17.70 1.28 8.51
N GLY A 133 18.87 1.90 8.69
CA GLY A 133 19.28 2.55 9.93
C GLY A 133 20.64 2.11 10.46
N ASN A 134 21.33 3.02 11.16
CA ASN A 134 22.67 2.77 11.69
C ASN A 134 22.67 1.66 12.78
N ARG A 135 23.48 0.62 12.53
CA ARG A 135 23.71 -0.59 13.35
C ARG A 135 24.12 -0.31 14.81
N SER A 136 24.61 0.88 15.16
CA SER A 136 25.20 1.26 16.46
C SER A 136 24.30 1.26 17.71
N ARG A 137 23.07 0.73 17.67
CA ARG A 137 22.19 0.58 18.86
C ARG A 137 21.36 -0.70 18.81
N HIS A 138 21.61 -1.60 19.75
CA HIS A 138 21.01 -2.94 19.81
C HIS A 138 19.47 -2.99 19.91
N TYR A 139 18.83 -1.95 20.45
CA TYR A 139 17.37 -1.89 20.59
C TYR A 139 16.80 -0.57 20.05
N ARG A 140 16.59 -0.50 18.74
CA ARG A 140 15.75 0.53 18.11
C ARG A 140 14.31 0.03 17.95
N LYS A 141 13.34 0.91 18.25
CA LYS A 141 11.99 0.86 17.68
C LYS A 141 12.09 0.73 16.15
N ALA A 142 11.18 -0.03 15.54
CA ALA A 142 11.12 -0.25 14.10
C ALA A 142 9.75 0.17 13.55
N MET A 143 9.76 0.61 12.29
CA MET A 143 8.58 0.67 11.44
C MET A 143 8.82 -0.31 10.30
N TRP A 144 7.81 -1.11 9.97
CA TRP A 144 7.82 -1.95 8.78
C TRP A 144 7.02 -1.25 7.68
N ILE A 145 7.54 -1.31 6.45
CA ILE A 145 6.83 -0.91 5.24
C ILE A 145 6.98 -2.08 4.26
N ASP A 146 5.89 -2.52 3.65
CA ASP A 146 5.94 -3.37 2.46
C ASP A 146 5.12 -2.76 1.32
N CYS A 147 5.39 -3.27 0.11
CA CYS A 147 4.90 -2.76 -1.15
C CYS A 147 4.78 -3.92 -2.15
N GLY A 148 3.84 -3.83 -3.09
CA GLY A 148 3.64 -4.85 -4.12
C GLY A 148 3.03 -6.15 -3.62
N VAL A 149 2.16 -6.08 -2.59
CA VAL A 149 1.38 -7.24 -2.11
C VAL A 149 0.42 -7.72 -3.19
N HIS A 150 -0.22 -6.81 -3.94
CA HIS A 150 -0.97 -7.15 -5.15
C HIS A 150 -0.18 -6.76 -6.41
N ALA A 151 -0.07 -7.68 -7.38
CA ALA A 151 0.87 -7.56 -8.50
C ALA A 151 0.55 -6.43 -9.51
N ARG A 152 -0.69 -5.91 -9.52
CA ARG A 152 -1.14 -4.82 -10.41
C ARG A 152 -0.85 -3.40 -9.87
N GLU A 153 -0.37 -3.27 -8.63
CA GLU A 153 -0.23 -1.97 -7.95
C GLU A 153 1.16 -1.33 -8.16
N TRP A 154 1.58 -1.08 -9.40
CA TRP A 154 3.00 -0.78 -9.73
C TRP A 154 3.56 0.48 -9.05
N ILE A 155 2.71 1.45 -8.69
CA ILE A 155 3.08 2.63 -7.91
C ILE A 155 3.53 2.29 -6.48
N SER A 156 3.07 1.18 -5.91
CA SER A 156 3.46 0.72 -4.58
C SER A 156 4.95 0.31 -4.51
N PRO A 157 5.46 -0.64 -5.33
CA PRO A 157 6.89 -0.91 -5.42
C PRO A 157 7.74 0.33 -5.75
N ALA A 158 7.25 1.22 -6.61
CA ALA A 158 7.94 2.48 -6.94
C ALA A 158 8.08 3.38 -5.70
N PHE A 159 7.03 3.49 -4.87
CA PHE A 159 7.10 4.22 -3.60
C PHE A 159 8.12 3.61 -2.63
N CYS A 160 8.21 2.28 -2.49
CA CYS A 160 9.25 1.68 -1.63
C CYS A 160 10.68 2.02 -2.10
N GLN A 161 10.92 2.07 -3.41
CA GLN A 161 12.21 2.49 -3.97
C GLN A 161 12.49 3.97 -3.66
N TRP A 162 11.49 4.84 -3.86
CA TRP A 162 11.56 6.25 -3.51
C TRP A 162 11.74 6.48 -2.01
N PHE A 163 11.15 5.64 -1.15
CA PHE A 163 11.31 5.72 0.30
C PHE A 163 12.76 5.46 0.72
N VAL A 164 13.38 4.41 0.17
CA VAL A 164 14.80 4.09 0.38
C VAL A 164 15.74 5.19 -0.18
N ARG A 165 15.34 5.93 -1.21
CA ARG A 165 16.03 7.14 -1.68
C ARG A 165 15.89 8.29 -0.66
N GLU A 166 14.68 8.64 -0.26
CA GLU A 166 14.38 9.87 0.50
C GLU A 166 14.70 9.79 2.00
N ASP A 167 14.45 8.67 2.68
CA ASP A 167 14.79 8.52 4.11
C ASP A 167 16.32 8.60 4.30
N ARG A 168 17.03 7.88 3.43
CA ARG A 168 18.49 7.85 3.32
C ARG A 168 19.15 9.24 3.30
N PHE A 169 18.60 10.19 2.54
CA PHE A 169 19.23 11.50 2.36
C PHE A 169 18.88 12.53 3.46
N TRP A 170 18.08 12.17 4.48
CA TRP A 170 17.68 13.12 5.54
C TRP A 170 17.88 12.60 6.99
N ARG A 171 18.98 13.01 7.64
CA ARG A 171 19.43 12.48 8.96
C ARG A 171 18.98 13.22 10.24
N LYS A 172 18.25 14.34 10.15
CA LYS A 172 17.97 15.24 11.30
C LYS A 172 16.47 15.44 11.52
N THR A 173 16.02 16.03 12.64
CA THR A 173 14.63 16.53 12.72
C THR A 173 14.37 17.70 11.75
N ARG A 174 13.22 18.39 11.83
CA ARG A 174 12.86 19.50 10.91
C ARG A 174 12.76 20.88 11.58
N SER A 175 13.22 21.02 12.83
CA SER A 175 13.32 22.32 13.52
C SER A 175 14.16 23.32 12.71
N LYS A 176 13.76 24.59 12.65
CA LYS A 176 14.56 25.66 12.05
C LYS A 176 15.73 25.98 12.98
N ASN A 177 16.95 26.10 12.46
CA ASN A 177 18.04 26.76 13.18
C ASN A 177 18.02 28.25 12.81
N ALA A 178 18.08 29.15 13.79
CA ALA A 178 18.02 30.60 13.53
C ALA A 178 19.32 31.18 12.95
N LYS A 179 20.45 30.47 13.10
CA LYS A 179 21.80 30.94 12.74
C LYS A 179 22.33 30.36 11.42
N TYR A 180 21.64 29.38 10.82
CA TYR A 180 22.03 28.72 9.56
C TYR A 180 20.79 28.24 8.81
N HIS A 181 20.79 28.24 7.47
CA HIS A 181 19.69 27.70 6.63
C HIS A 181 19.49 26.16 6.71
N CYS A 182 20.08 25.51 7.72
CA CYS A 182 19.93 24.10 8.02
C CYS A 182 18.71 23.84 8.92
N ARG A 183 18.10 22.64 8.78
CA ARG A 183 17.06 22.15 9.71
C ARG A 183 17.55 20.96 10.54
N GLY A 184 17.08 20.87 11.78
CA GLY A 184 17.07 19.65 12.59
C GLY A 184 18.15 19.43 13.64
N VAL A 185 17.79 18.57 14.62
CA VAL A 185 18.56 18.08 15.78
C VAL A 185 18.45 16.53 15.82
N ASP A 186 19.19 15.82 16.68
CA ASP A 186 19.04 14.38 16.93
C ASP A 186 17.95 14.12 18.01
N ALA A 187 17.02 13.19 17.75
CA ALA A 187 15.81 12.98 18.57
C ALA A 187 15.91 11.88 19.64
N ASN A 188 17.07 11.23 19.81
CA ASN A 188 17.20 9.92 20.44
C ASN A 188 17.20 9.93 22.00
N ARG A 189 16.20 10.57 22.65
CA ARG A 189 16.17 10.88 24.11
C ARG A 189 14.80 10.92 24.88
N ASN A 190 13.62 10.52 24.35
CA ASN A 190 12.29 10.64 25.06
C ASN A 190 11.28 9.47 24.80
N TRP A 191 10.46 8.98 25.78
CA TRP A 191 9.65 7.67 25.76
C TRP A 191 8.20 7.80 26.36
N LYS A 192 7.25 6.85 26.63
CA LYS A 192 6.99 5.35 26.67
C LYS A 192 5.43 5.07 26.74
N VAL A 193 4.84 3.91 26.33
CA VAL A 193 3.45 3.76 25.72
C VAL A 193 2.71 2.34 25.78
N LYS A 194 1.34 2.26 25.65
CA LYS A 194 0.29 1.24 25.13
C LYS A 194 0.21 -0.29 25.55
N TRP A 195 -0.75 -1.21 25.17
CA TRP A 195 -1.61 -1.50 23.95
C TRP A 195 -3.00 -2.29 24.12
N CYS A 196 -3.44 -3.30 23.27
CA CYS A 196 -4.85 -3.62 22.80
C CYS A 196 -5.10 -5.08 22.16
N ASP A 197 -6.23 -5.44 21.46
CA ASP A 197 -6.50 -6.58 20.44
C ASP A 197 -7.85 -6.40 19.59
N GLU A 198 -8.46 -7.15 18.60
CA GLU A 198 -8.61 -8.60 18.13
C GLU A 198 -9.51 -8.86 16.79
N GLY A 199 -9.23 -9.81 15.82
CA GLY A 199 -10.22 -10.44 14.80
C GLY A 199 -9.82 -10.89 13.31
N ALA A 200 -10.62 -11.67 12.49
CA ALA A 200 -10.36 -12.18 11.05
C ALA A 200 -11.52 -12.92 10.20
N SER A 201 -11.35 -13.31 8.87
CA SER A 201 -12.26 -14.16 7.96
C SER A 201 -11.59 -14.92 6.70
N ARG A 202 -12.28 -15.36 5.57
CA ARG A 202 -11.96 -16.67 4.83
C ARG A 202 -11.90 -17.12 3.26
N HIS A 203 -12.59 -16.69 2.18
CA HIS A 203 -13.03 -17.60 1.02
C HIS A 203 -12.19 -17.78 -0.34
N PRO A 204 -12.15 -18.94 -1.11
CA PRO A 204 -11.10 -19.31 -2.14
C PRO A 204 -10.96 -18.74 -3.57
N CYS A 205 -12.02 -18.65 -4.39
CA CYS A 205 -11.89 -18.23 -5.82
C CYS A 205 -12.04 -16.71 -5.97
N ASP A 206 -11.97 -16.00 -4.86
CA ASP A 206 -12.30 -14.59 -4.72
C ASP A 206 -10.98 -13.81 -4.62
N ASP A 207 -10.93 -12.59 -5.16
CA ASP A 207 -9.79 -11.65 -4.97
C ASP A 207 -9.58 -11.21 -3.50
N THR A 208 -10.29 -11.82 -2.53
CA THR A 208 -10.18 -11.61 -1.08
C THR A 208 -9.88 -12.89 -0.29
N TYR A 209 -9.36 -13.94 -0.95
CA TYR A 209 -9.02 -15.21 -0.29
C TYR A 209 -7.96 -15.08 0.80
N CYS A 210 -8.21 -15.68 1.98
CA CYS A 210 -7.23 -15.78 3.06
C CYS A 210 -6.22 -16.93 2.91
N GLY A 211 -6.26 -17.67 1.79
CA GLY A 211 -5.59 -18.96 1.62
C GLY A 211 -6.26 -20.10 2.40
N PRO A 212 -5.88 -21.38 2.16
CA PRO A 212 -6.54 -22.55 2.77
C PRO A 212 -6.42 -22.61 4.31
N PHE A 213 -5.45 -21.88 4.86
CA PHE A 213 -5.26 -21.63 6.30
C PHE A 213 -4.39 -20.37 6.47
N PRO A 214 -4.40 -19.70 7.65
CA PRO A 214 -3.55 -18.53 7.88
C PRO A 214 -2.05 -18.85 7.71
N GLU A 215 -1.29 -17.95 7.07
CA GLU A 215 0.12 -18.17 6.70
C GLU A 215 0.35 -19.41 5.78
N SER A 216 -0.61 -19.70 4.89
CA SER A 216 -0.49 -20.72 3.83
C SER A 216 0.49 -20.31 2.72
N GLU A 217 0.40 -19.07 2.23
CA GLU A 217 1.32 -18.57 1.22
C GLU A 217 2.74 -18.39 1.79
N PRO A 218 3.79 -18.87 1.09
CA PRO A 218 5.16 -18.84 1.60
C PRO A 218 5.70 -17.41 1.81
N GLU A 219 5.21 -16.44 1.03
CA GLU A 219 5.49 -15.00 1.15
C GLU A 219 4.94 -14.44 2.46
N VAL A 220 3.62 -14.62 2.68
CA VAL A 220 2.92 -14.19 3.89
C VAL A 220 3.53 -14.85 5.12
N ARG A 221 3.81 -16.16 5.04
CA ARG A 221 4.48 -16.93 6.11
C ARG A 221 5.90 -16.45 6.40
N ALA A 222 6.65 -16.00 5.40
CA ALA A 222 8.00 -15.45 5.60
C ALA A 222 7.93 -14.08 6.31
N ALA A 223 7.07 -13.18 5.83
CA ALA A 223 6.85 -11.87 6.43
C ALA A 223 6.33 -11.99 7.86
N ALA A 224 5.24 -12.74 8.07
CA ALA A 224 4.62 -12.96 9.37
C ALA A 224 5.59 -13.59 10.37
N ARG A 225 6.39 -14.60 9.98
CA ARG A 225 7.44 -15.18 10.82
C ARG A 225 8.52 -14.15 11.22
N PHE A 226 8.99 -13.34 10.28
CA PHE A 226 9.97 -12.29 10.56
C PHE A 226 9.41 -11.22 11.50
N LEU A 227 8.17 -10.79 11.28
CA LEU A 227 7.48 -9.79 12.09
C LEU A 227 7.18 -10.32 13.50
N ARG A 228 6.68 -11.56 13.65
CA ARG A 228 6.48 -12.23 14.95
C ARG A 228 7.79 -12.34 15.74
N LYS A 229 8.91 -12.66 15.09
CA LYS A 229 10.25 -12.66 15.71
C LYS A 229 10.69 -11.26 16.21
N ASN A 230 10.29 -10.20 15.52
CA ASN A 230 10.68 -8.81 15.82
C ASN A 230 9.63 -8.00 16.62
N ARG A 231 8.45 -8.57 16.95
CA ARG A 231 7.27 -7.82 17.44
C ARG A 231 7.54 -6.83 18.57
N LYS A 232 8.41 -7.17 19.53
CA LYS A 232 8.80 -6.30 20.67
C LYS A 232 9.47 -4.97 20.25
N ARG A 233 9.98 -4.88 19.02
CA ARG A 233 10.59 -3.67 18.44
C ARG A 233 9.64 -2.90 17.53
N LEU A 234 8.64 -3.55 16.97
CA LEU A 234 7.77 -2.98 15.95
C LEU A 234 6.79 -1.98 16.56
N GLN A 235 6.60 -0.83 15.90
CA GLN A 235 5.79 0.28 16.41
C GLN A 235 4.81 0.83 15.38
N ALA A 236 5.14 0.72 14.10
CA ALA A 236 4.18 0.85 13.03
C ALA A 236 4.39 -0.21 11.94
N TYR A 237 3.30 -0.55 11.28
CA TYR A 237 3.24 -1.40 10.10
C TYR A 237 2.50 -0.60 9.01
N ILE A 238 3.09 -0.49 7.82
CA ILE A 238 2.52 0.24 6.70
C ILE A 238 2.50 -0.67 5.47
N SER A 239 1.29 -1.03 5.04
CA SER A 239 1.02 -1.67 3.75
C SER A 239 0.87 -0.57 2.70
N ILE A 240 1.52 -0.69 1.54
CA ILE A 240 1.37 0.28 0.44
C ILE A 240 0.65 -0.41 -0.72
N HIS A 241 -0.45 0.18 -1.18
CA HIS A 241 -1.36 -0.34 -2.19
C HIS A 241 -1.76 0.75 -3.20
N ALA A 242 -2.60 0.39 -4.17
CA ALA A 242 -3.29 1.33 -5.05
C ALA A 242 -4.54 0.66 -5.62
N TYR A 243 -5.60 1.36 -5.99
CA TYR A 243 -5.79 2.82 -6.00
C TYR A 243 -7.07 3.16 -5.23
N ALA A 244 -7.15 4.39 -4.71
CA ALA A 244 -8.39 5.05 -4.26
C ALA A 244 -8.12 6.42 -3.59
N GLN A 245 -6.86 6.80 -3.34
CA GLN A 245 -6.47 7.91 -2.48
C GLN A 245 -7.08 7.78 -1.07
N MET A 246 -6.71 6.72 -0.35
CA MET A 246 -7.14 6.45 1.03
C MET A 246 -5.98 6.16 1.96
N LEU A 247 -6.10 6.55 3.23
CA LEU A 247 -5.26 6.11 4.34
C LEU A 247 -6.12 5.34 5.35
N LEU A 248 -6.15 4.03 5.17
CA LEU A 248 -6.94 3.09 5.94
C LEU A 248 -6.17 2.63 7.18
N TYR A 249 -6.90 2.26 8.23
CA TYR A 249 -6.35 1.60 9.41
C TYR A 249 -7.35 0.55 9.96
N PRO A 250 -6.95 -0.35 10.88
CA PRO A 250 -7.84 -1.39 11.40
C PRO A 250 -9.12 -0.84 12.07
N TYR A 251 -10.26 -1.53 12.01
CA TYR A 251 -10.44 -2.89 11.50
C TYR A 251 -11.01 -2.95 10.09
N SER A 252 -10.53 -3.89 9.28
CA SER A 252 -11.10 -4.18 7.95
C SER A 252 -12.23 -5.21 8.04
N TYR A 253 -12.14 -6.18 8.95
CA TYR A 253 -13.04 -7.34 9.01
C TYR A 253 -14.26 -7.19 9.93
N LYS A 254 -14.36 -6.09 10.70
CA LYS A 254 -15.53 -5.81 11.54
C LYS A 254 -15.76 -4.32 11.71
N TYR A 255 -17.03 -3.94 11.83
CA TYR A 255 -17.47 -2.62 12.24
C TYR A 255 -17.24 -2.43 13.75
N ALA A 256 -16.02 -2.05 14.15
CA ALA A 256 -15.68 -1.72 15.52
C ALA A 256 -14.54 -0.70 15.61
N THR A 257 -14.60 0.16 16.63
CA THR A 257 -13.52 1.08 16.98
C THR A 257 -12.30 0.32 17.51
N ILE A 258 -11.12 0.60 16.96
CA ILE A 258 -9.84 0.16 17.54
C ILE A 258 -9.63 0.80 18.92
N PRO A 259 -9.32 0.04 19.99
CA PRO A 259 -9.11 0.61 21.34
C PRO A 259 -7.95 1.60 21.53
N ASN A 260 -7.23 2.02 20.48
CA ASN A 260 -6.36 3.21 20.51
C ASN A 260 -6.75 4.28 19.46
N PHE A 261 -8.02 4.29 19.04
CA PHE A 261 -8.62 5.12 17.97
C PHE A 261 -8.10 6.55 17.92
N ASN A 262 -8.31 7.35 18.98
CA ASN A 262 -7.91 8.77 19.05
C ASN A 262 -6.49 9.00 18.50
N CYS A 263 -5.56 8.08 18.81
CA CYS A 263 -4.17 8.16 18.42
C CYS A 263 -3.90 7.80 16.96
N VAL A 264 -4.64 6.84 16.41
CA VAL A 264 -4.48 6.35 15.04
C VAL A 264 -5.20 7.27 14.08
N GLU A 265 -6.41 7.71 14.44
CA GLU A 265 -7.17 8.74 13.74
C GLU A 265 -6.41 10.06 13.70
N THR A 266 -5.90 10.56 14.84
CA THR A 266 -5.04 11.76 14.86
C THR A 266 -3.79 11.56 13.99
N ALA A 267 -3.18 10.37 13.97
CA ALA A 267 -2.02 10.10 13.12
C ALA A 267 -2.40 10.05 11.63
N ALA A 268 -3.55 9.47 11.26
CA ALA A 268 -4.07 9.45 9.90
C ALA A 268 -4.41 10.87 9.41
N GLN A 269 -5.14 11.65 10.21
CA GLN A 269 -5.46 13.06 9.92
C GLN A 269 -4.18 13.90 9.71
N ASN A 270 -3.18 13.76 10.59
CA ASN A 270 -1.88 14.43 10.44
C ASN A 270 -1.08 13.91 9.24
N ALA A 271 -1.30 12.66 8.80
CA ALA A 271 -0.65 12.09 7.64
C ALA A 271 -1.29 12.57 6.33
N VAL A 272 -2.62 12.56 6.18
CA VAL A 272 -3.29 13.10 4.99
C VAL A 272 -3.16 14.63 4.91
N THR A 273 -3.08 15.34 6.03
CA THR A 273 -2.79 16.79 6.03
C THR A 273 -1.35 17.06 5.55
N ALA A 274 -0.39 16.24 5.98
CA ALA A 274 0.99 16.32 5.49
C ALA A 274 1.08 15.94 4.00
N LEU A 275 0.31 14.95 3.54
CA LEU A 275 0.18 14.56 2.14
C LEU A 275 -0.37 15.72 1.28
N TYR A 276 -1.54 16.24 1.64
CA TYR A 276 -2.22 17.37 0.98
C TYR A 276 -1.29 18.59 0.82
N SER A 277 -0.43 18.86 1.81
CA SER A 277 0.55 19.96 1.76
C SER A 277 1.60 19.86 0.64
N ALA A 278 1.71 18.73 -0.07
CA ALA A 278 2.59 18.56 -1.22
C ALA A 278 1.99 19.12 -2.51
N HIS A 279 0.79 18.64 -2.87
CA HIS A 279 0.20 18.84 -4.21
C HIS A 279 -1.31 19.12 -4.19
N GLY A 280 -1.92 19.35 -3.02
CA GLY A 280 -3.37 19.61 -2.90
C GLY A 280 -4.27 18.37 -3.08
N VAL A 281 -3.69 17.18 -3.19
CA VAL A 281 -4.46 15.94 -3.35
C VAL A 281 -5.08 15.51 -2.03
N ARG A 282 -6.39 15.24 -2.06
CA ARG A 282 -7.18 14.83 -0.90
C ARG A 282 -7.24 13.32 -0.82
N TYR A 283 -6.79 12.77 0.31
CA TYR A 283 -6.98 11.37 0.64
C TYR A 283 -8.09 11.24 1.69
N ARG A 284 -8.99 10.27 1.52
CA ARG A 284 -9.91 9.84 2.59
C ARG A 284 -9.11 9.09 3.66
N TYR A 285 -9.61 9.00 4.88
CA TYR A 285 -9.02 8.16 5.92
C TYR A 285 -10.10 7.58 6.84
N GLY A 286 -9.74 6.62 7.68
CA GLY A 286 -10.64 5.98 8.64
C GLY A 286 -10.45 4.46 8.73
N PRO A 287 -11.34 3.76 9.46
CA PRO A 287 -11.33 2.31 9.53
C PRO A 287 -11.56 1.68 8.16
N ALA A 288 -10.76 0.69 7.78
CA ALA A 288 -10.83 0.03 6.48
C ALA A 288 -12.24 -0.50 6.15
N SER A 289 -12.91 -1.11 7.13
CA SER A 289 -14.28 -1.65 6.99
C SER A 289 -15.35 -0.63 6.58
N THR A 290 -15.13 0.66 6.90
CA THR A 290 -16.08 1.76 6.66
C THR A 290 -15.63 2.75 5.59
N THR A 291 -14.32 2.92 5.41
CA THR A 291 -13.76 3.88 4.45
C THR A 291 -13.58 3.25 3.06
N LEU A 292 -13.26 1.96 3.00
CA LEU A 292 -13.18 1.16 1.78
C LEU A 292 -14.37 0.18 1.70
N TYR A 293 -14.23 -1.01 2.28
CA TYR A 293 -15.28 -2.01 2.45
C TYR A 293 -14.83 -3.05 3.49
N MET A 294 -15.74 -3.91 3.96
CA MET A 294 -15.39 -4.96 4.92
C MET A 294 -14.59 -6.09 4.25
N SER A 295 -13.30 -6.21 4.59
CA SER A 295 -12.36 -7.19 4.02
C SER A 295 -11.61 -7.94 5.13
N SER A 296 -10.93 -9.05 4.82
CA SER A 296 -10.44 -9.95 5.87
C SER A 296 -9.07 -10.55 5.55
N GLY A 297 -8.37 -11.03 6.60
CA GLY A 297 -7.01 -11.52 6.46
C GLY A 297 -5.98 -10.42 6.19
N SER A 298 -6.38 -9.14 6.23
CA SER A 298 -5.51 -8.02 5.90
C SER A 298 -4.25 -7.97 6.76
N SER A 299 -3.16 -7.52 6.16
CA SER A 299 -1.86 -7.42 6.82
C SER A 299 -1.86 -6.40 7.95
N ILE A 300 -2.62 -5.30 7.82
CA ILE A 300 -2.76 -4.26 8.85
C ILE A 300 -3.49 -4.78 10.08
N ASP A 301 -4.53 -5.59 9.89
CA ASP A 301 -5.27 -6.23 10.97
C ASP A 301 -4.43 -7.28 11.68
N TRP A 302 -3.73 -8.13 10.90
CA TRP A 302 -2.79 -9.12 11.42
C TRP A 302 -1.69 -8.45 12.25
N ALA A 303 -1.08 -7.38 11.75
CA ALA A 303 0.00 -6.67 12.42
C ALA A 303 -0.50 -6.00 13.71
N TYR A 304 -1.68 -5.38 13.65
CA TYR A 304 -2.32 -4.81 14.82
C TYR A 304 -2.53 -5.88 15.90
N ARG A 305 -3.26 -6.97 15.61
CA ARG A 305 -3.47 -8.13 16.52
C ARG A 305 -2.18 -8.67 17.14
N HIS A 306 -1.06 -8.66 16.40
CA HIS A 306 0.24 -9.12 16.89
C HIS A 306 1.02 -8.12 17.76
N GLY A 307 0.43 -6.97 18.08
CA GLY A 307 0.99 -5.99 19.01
C GLY A 307 1.58 -4.73 18.37
N VAL A 308 1.26 -4.44 17.12
CA VAL A 308 1.74 -3.21 16.45
C VAL A 308 0.75 -2.07 16.73
N PRO A 309 1.12 -1.03 17.51
CA PRO A 309 0.16 -0.03 17.98
C PRO A 309 -0.33 0.95 16.91
N TYR A 310 0.23 0.94 15.71
CA TYR A 310 -0.17 1.77 14.56
C TYR A 310 -0.04 0.92 13.29
N ALA A 311 -1.15 0.49 12.69
CA ALA A 311 -1.15 -0.20 11.41
C ALA A 311 -1.94 0.63 10.40
N PHE A 312 -1.39 0.76 9.19
CA PHE A 312 -1.96 1.60 8.13
C PHE A 312 -1.84 0.91 6.77
N ALA A 313 -2.84 1.08 5.91
CA ALA A 313 -2.76 0.79 4.48
C ALA A 313 -2.95 2.09 3.71
N PHE A 314 -2.05 2.38 2.76
CA PHE A 314 -2.20 3.49 1.82
C PHE A 314 -2.74 2.96 0.50
N GLU A 315 -3.97 3.32 0.14
CA GLU A 315 -4.41 3.26 -1.25
C GLU A 315 -3.91 4.52 -1.96
N LEU A 316 -2.88 4.38 -2.78
CA LEU A 316 -2.26 5.50 -3.49
C LEU A 316 -3.15 6.03 -4.63
N ARG A 317 -2.58 6.94 -5.43
CA ARG A 317 -3.26 7.52 -6.59
C ARG A 317 -3.61 6.46 -7.65
N ASP A 318 -4.65 6.67 -8.45
CA ASP A 318 -5.61 7.79 -8.41
C ASP A 318 -6.96 7.38 -7.82
N THR A 319 -8.06 7.84 -8.40
CA THR A 319 -9.44 7.48 -8.02
C THR A 319 -10.21 6.83 -9.17
N GLY A 320 -9.50 6.07 -10.04
CA GLY A 320 -10.08 5.24 -11.11
C GLY A 320 -9.79 5.72 -12.53
N HIS A 321 -9.35 6.97 -12.74
CA HIS A 321 -9.14 7.53 -14.08
C HIS A 321 -8.02 6.80 -14.85
N TYR A 322 -6.89 6.55 -14.20
CA TYR A 322 -5.88 5.58 -14.64
C TYR A 322 -5.92 4.28 -13.84
N GLY A 323 -6.39 4.34 -12.58
CA GLY A 323 -6.41 3.20 -11.66
C GLY A 323 -5.02 2.58 -11.51
N PHE A 324 -4.91 1.27 -11.76
CA PHE A 324 -3.64 0.54 -11.75
C PHE A 324 -2.64 1.01 -12.82
N LEU A 325 -3.08 1.67 -13.90
CA LEU A 325 -2.22 2.12 -15.00
C LEU A 325 -1.67 3.55 -14.83
N LEU A 326 -1.55 4.04 -13.59
CA LEU A 326 -1.03 5.37 -13.24
C LEU A 326 0.27 5.72 -14.02
N PRO A 327 0.30 6.78 -14.87
CA PRO A 327 1.44 7.12 -15.71
C PRO A 327 2.74 7.43 -14.95
N GLU A 328 3.90 7.17 -15.57
CA GLU A 328 5.22 7.39 -14.94
C GLU A 328 5.42 8.84 -14.46
N ALA A 329 4.89 9.83 -15.17
CA ALA A 329 4.90 11.25 -14.79
C ALA A 329 4.19 11.55 -13.45
N LEU A 330 3.36 10.64 -12.92
CA LEU A 330 2.71 10.75 -11.62
C LEU A 330 3.45 9.99 -10.50
N ILE A 331 4.53 9.26 -10.79
CA ILE A 331 5.35 8.57 -9.77
C ILE A 331 5.95 9.60 -8.80
N THR A 332 6.69 10.59 -9.31
CA THR A 332 7.34 11.62 -8.48
C THR A 332 6.40 12.39 -7.55
N PRO A 333 5.25 12.95 -8.00
CA PRO A 333 4.33 13.65 -7.10
C PRO A 333 3.65 12.70 -6.10
N THR A 334 3.23 11.49 -6.52
CA THR A 334 2.62 10.49 -5.62
C THR A 334 3.60 10.03 -4.55
N CYS A 335 4.86 9.76 -4.92
CA CYS A 335 5.88 9.39 -3.95
C CYS A 335 6.26 10.55 -3.03
N THR A 336 6.21 11.79 -3.51
CA THR A 336 6.50 12.99 -2.72
C THR A 336 5.44 13.27 -1.67
N GLU A 337 4.16 13.10 -1.98
CA GLU A 337 3.07 13.30 -1.03
C GLU A 337 2.98 12.16 0.00
N THR A 338 3.07 10.90 -0.42
CA THR A 338 3.10 9.74 0.49
C THR A 338 4.33 9.78 1.40
N MET A 339 5.48 10.26 0.92
CA MET A 339 6.66 10.51 1.75
C MET A 339 6.39 11.53 2.86
N ARG A 340 5.55 12.55 2.64
CA ARG A 340 5.13 13.46 3.73
C ARG A 340 4.21 12.76 4.73
N ALA A 341 3.28 11.94 4.25
CA ALA A 341 2.39 11.15 5.10
C ALA A 341 3.17 10.18 6.02
N VAL A 342 4.06 9.36 5.44
CA VAL A 342 4.88 8.39 6.17
C VAL A 342 5.86 9.09 7.13
N ARG A 343 6.47 10.23 6.74
CA ARG A 343 7.27 11.06 7.67
C ARG A 343 6.42 11.64 8.81
N SER A 344 5.16 11.99 8.57
CA SER A 344 4.23 12.47 9.61
C SER A 344 3.91 11.35 10.62
N ILE A 345 3.56 10.15 10.14
CA ILE A 345 3.35 8.95 10.97
C ILE A 345 4.60 8.66 11.81
N ALA A 346 5.78 8.55 11.18
CA ALA A 346 7.04 8.21 11.85
C ALA A 346 7.42 9.21 12.96
N LEU A 347 7.19 10.51 12.75
CA LEU A 347 7.37 11.54 13.78
C LEU A 347 6.33 11.43 14.91
N GLY A 348 5.11 10.99 14.59
CA GLY A 348 4.07 10.64 15.57
C GLY A 348 4.49 9.51 16.52
N LEU A 349 5.13 8.45 16.02
CA LEU A 349 5.58 7.28 16.82
C LEU A 349 6.63 7.59 17.90
N LEU A 350 7.27 8.76 17.81
CA LEU A 350 8.21 9.28 18.80
C LEU A 350 7.51 9.99 19.96
N ARG A 351 6.28 10.48 19.76
CA ARG A 351 5.46 11.07 20.82
C ARG A 351 4.76 9.95 21.59
N LYS A 352 4.58 10.11 22.90
CA LYS A 352 3.52 9.36 23.58
C LYS A 352 2.20 9.78 22.94
N CYS A 353 1.35 8.83 22.56
CA CYS A 353 -0.06 9.15 22.56
C CYS A 353 -0.59 8.92 23.98
N THR A 354 -1.08 9.98 24.59
CA THR A 354 -2.00 9.93 25.73
C THR A 354 -3.32 9.37 25.26
N SER A 355 -3.89 8.43 26.02
CA SER A 355 -5.27 7.95 25.88
C SER A 355 -6.26 9.08 26.10
#